data_AF-A0A319C830-F1
#
_entry.id   AF-A0A319C830-F1
#
_cell.length_a   1.000
_cell.length_b   1.000
_cell.length_c   1.000
_cell.angle_alpha   90.00
_cell.angle_beta   90.00
_cell.angle_gamma   90.00
#
_symmetry.space_group_name_H-M   'P 1'
#
loop_
_entity.id
_entity.type
_entity.pdbx_description
1 polymer ?
#
loop_
_entity_poly.entity_id
_entity_poly.type
_entity_poly.pdbx_seq_one_letter_code
_entity_poly.pdbx_strand_id
1 'polypeptide(L)'
;MRFSQDLPDQREYRQVLAQVNFYMEQHHTQYGSILSDAELVAVKRLDDNGRLAVATSIPWSSGGVGRLSVLLGLWYLGMLAAESNNWSLH
;
A
#
# COMPACT_ATOMS: atom_id res chain seq x y z
N MET A 1 2.51 0.32 -11.03
CA MET A 1 1.55 0.02 -12.09
C MET A 1 1.70 1.06 -13.19
N ARG A 2 2.07 0.63 -14.41
CA ARG A 2 1.83 1.42 -15.62
C ARG A 2 0.32 1.46 -15.78
N PHE A 3 -0.30 2.64 -15.86
CA PHE A 3 -1.74 2.75 -16.06
C PHE A 3 -2.10 2.04 -17.38
N SER A 4 -2.55 0.78 -17.32
CA SER A 4 -3.10 0.10 -18.48
C SER A 4 -4.37 0.84 -18.89
N GLN A 5 -4.47 1.12 -20.18
CA GLN A 5 -5.58 1.87 -20.78
C GLN A 5 -6.84 1.01 -20.97
N ASP A 6 -6.80 -0.26 -20.53
CA ASP A 6 -7.90 -1.21 -20.67
C ASP A 6 -8.89 -1.09 -19.50
N LEU A 7 -10.18 -0.95 -19.84
CA LEU A 7 -11.30 -0.81 -18.91
C LEU A 7 -11.40 -1.94 -17.85
N PRO A 8 -11.10 -3.22 -18.14
CA PRO A 8 -11.10 -4.29 -17.15
C PRO A 8 -10.06 -4.07 -16.04
N ASP A 9 -8.82 -3.70 -16.40
CA ASP A 9 -7.73 -3.45 -15.45
C ASP A 9 -8.09 -2.31 -14.48
N GLN A 10 -8.77 -1.27 -14.97
CA GLN A 10 -9.22 -0.18 -14.11
C GLN A 10 -10.29 -0.61 -13.10
N ARG A 11 -11.16 -1.54 -13.48
CA ARG A 11 -12.20 -2.06 -12.59
C ARG A 11 -11.59 -2.94 -11.51
N GLU A 12 -10.69 -3.84 -11.86
CA GLU A 12 -9.98 -4.70 -10.91
C GLU A 12 -9.14 -3.87 -9.94
N TYR A 13 -8.42 -2.88 -10.47
CA TYR A 13 -7.68 -1.92 -9.65
C TYR A 13 -8.58 -1.19 -8.64
N ARG A 14 -9.73 -0.68 -9.08
CA ARG A 14 -10.70 -0.02 -8.18
C ARG A 14 -11.30 -0.98 -7.16
N GLN A 15 -11.51 -2.24 -7.52
CA GLN A 15 -12.01 -3.26 -6.58
C GLN A 15 -10.99 -3.50 -5.46
N VAL A 16 -9.70 -3.63 -5.77
CA VAL A 16 -8.65 -3.79 -4.76
C VAL A 16 -8.58 -2.56 -3.84
N LEU A 17 -8.65 -1.34 -4.40
CA LEU A 17 -8.69 -0.11 -3.60
C LEU A 17 -9.92 -0.03 -2.70
N ALA A 18 -11.09 -0.44 -3.19
CA ALA A 18 -12.31 -0.47 -2.39
C ALA A 18 -12.21 -1.47 -1.23
N GLN A 19 -11.63 -2.65 -1.48
CA GLN A 19 -11.42 -3.67 -0.45
C GLN A 19 -10.46 -3.18 0.63
N VAL A 20 -9.34 -2.56 0.24
CA VAL A 20 -8.39 -1.97 1.19
C VAL A 20 -9.04 -0.85 1.99
N ASN A 21 -9.80 0.04 1.35
CA ASN A 21 -10.52 1.11 2.04
C ASN A 21 -11.50 0.57 3.08
N PHE A 22 -12.24 -0.49 2.73
CA PHE A 22 -13.18 -1.14 3.63
C PHE A 22 -12.47 -1.72 4.86
N TYR A 23 -11.35 -2.43 4.69
CA TYR A 23 -10.58 -2.94 5.83
C TYR A 23 -9.96 -1.82 6.68
N MET A 24 -9.49 -0.74 6.05
CA MET A 24 -8.95 0.42 6.77
C MET A 24 -10.01 1.11 7.63
N GLU A 25 -11.24 1.22 7.12
CA GLU A 25 -12.38 1.74 7.88
C GLU A 25 -12.74 0.80 9.06
N GLN A 26 -12.83 -0.51 8.81
CA GLN A 26 -13.14 -1.50 9.85
C GLN A 26 -12.14 -1.54 11.00
N HIS A 27 -10.85 -1.33 10.70
CA HIS A 27 -9.78 -1.37 11.71
C HIS A 27 -9.35 0.02 12.19
N HIS A 28 -10.06 1.09 11.78
CA HIS A 28 -9.73 2.48 12.10
C HIS A 28 -8.25 2.84 11.79
N THR A 29 -7.73 2.34 10.66
CA THR A 29 -6.34 2.58 10.26
C THR A 29 -6.25 3.66 9.17
N GLN A 30 -5.24 4.53 9.30
CA GLN A 30 -4.98 5.58 8.31
C GLN A 30 -4.04 5.11 7.19
N TYR A 31 -3.24 4.06 7.43
CA TYR A 31 -2.22 3.58 6.50
C TYR A 31 -2.42 2.09 6.20
N GLY A 32 -2.16 1.72 4.95
CA GLY A 32 -2.23 0.34 4.48
C GLY A 32 -1.25 0.12 3.33
N SER A 33 -1.10 -1.14 2.93
CA SER A 33 -0.26 -1.51 1.80
C SER A 33 -0.89 -2.64 1.01
N ILE A 34 -0.72 -2.60 -0.31
CA ILE A 34 -1.12 -3.64 -1.24
C ILE A 34 0.14 -4.33 -1.74
N LEU A 35 0.21 -5.64 -1.58
CA LEU A 35 1.26 -6.48 -2.13
C LEU A 35 0.66 -7.38 -3.22
N SER A 36 1.25 -7.37 -4.40
CA SER A 36 0.89 -8.25 -5.51
C SER A 36 2.12 -8.93 -6.08
N ASP A 37 1.91 -9.82 -7.05
CA ASP A 37 2.99 -10.48 -7.80
C ASP A 37 3.82 -9.50 -8.66
N ALA A 38 3.36 -8.25 -8.82
CA ALA A 38 4.04 -7.23 -9.60
C ALA A 38 4.77 -6.19 -8.72
N GLU A 39 4.18 -5.80 -7.59
CA GLU A 39 4.64 -4.63 -6.83
C GLU A 39 4.07 -4.52 -5.41
N LEU A 40 4.70 -3.64 -4.64
CA LEU A 40 4.23 -3.13 -3.36
C LEU A 40 3.75 -1.68 -3.52
N VAL A 41 2.56 -1.37 -3.02
CA VAL A 41 1.96 -0.03 -3.09
C VAL A 41 1.48 0.39 -1.70
N ALA A 42 1.97 1.53 -1.22
CA ALA A 42 1.48 2.14 0.03
C ALA A 42 0.21 2.97 -0.24
N VAL A 43 -0.74 2.90 0.70
CA VAL A 43 -2.02 3.59 0.62
C VAL A 43 -2.25 4.34 1.92
N LYS A 44 -2.70 5.60 1.82
CA LYS A 44 -3.10 6.42 2.96
C LYS A 44 -4.55 6.85 2.79
N ARG A 45 -5.37 6.64 3.81
CA ARG A 45 -6.73 7.19 3.89
C ARG A 45 -6.65 8.65 4.33
N LEU A 46 -7.23 9.54 3.53
CA LEU A 46 -7.15 10.98 3.72
C LEU A 46 -8.26 11.50 4.62
N ASP A 47 -9.45 10.91 4.52
CA ASP A 47 -10.63 11.31 5.27
C ASP A 47 -11.62 10.16 5.42
N ASP A 48 -12.70 10.42 6.16
CA ASP A 48 -13.79 9.48 6.38
C ASP A 48 -14.70 9.28 5.15
N ASN A 49 -14.50 10.08 4.10
CA ASN A 49 -15.25 9.97 2.84
C ASN A 49 -14.66 8.90 1.90
N GLY A 50 -13.68 8.12 2.37
CA GLY A 50 -13.07 7.05 1.60
C GLY A 50 -12.07 7.54 0.55
N ARG A 51 -11.56 8.77 0.67
CA ARG A 51 -10.52 9.26 -0.24
C ARG A 51 -9.18 8.62 0.11
N LEU A 52 -8.55 8.00 -0.89
CA LEU A 52 -7.26 7.34 -0.77
C LEU A 52 -6.18 8.12 -1.53
N ALA A 53 -5.04 8.34 -0.88
CA ALA A 53 -3.79 8.67 -1.56
C ALA A 53 -3.01 7.37 -1.79
N VAL A 54 -2.66 7.11 -3.05
CA VAL A 54 -1.90 5.93 -3.46
C VAL A 54 -0.49 6.39 -3.82
N ALA A 55 0.51 5.80 -3.16
CA ALA A 55 1.91 6.13 -3.41
C ALA A 55 2.42 5.55 -4.74
N THR A 56 3.58 6.03 -5.19
CA THR A 56 4.25 5.41 -6.33
C THR A 56 4.59 3.95 -6.01
N SER A 57 4.20 3.06 -6.93
CA SER A 57 4.43 1.63 -6.81
C SER A 57 5.91 1.26 -6.78
N ILE A 58 6.28 0.30 -5.94
CA ILE A 58 7.61 -0.30 -5.87
C ILE A 58 7.54 -1.66 -6.57
N PRO A 59 8.03 -1.78 -7.82
CA PRO A 59 8.01 -3.06 -8.52
C PRO A 59 9.02 -4.05 -7.92
N TRP A 60 8.79 -5.35 -8.09
CA TRP A 60 9.74 -6.40 -7.65
C TRP A 60 11.12 -6.27 -8.29
N SER A 61 11.18 -5.72 -9.51
CA SER A 61 12.44 -5.42 -10.20
C SER A 61 13.17 -4.20 -9.63
N SER A 62 12.57 -3.45 -8.70
CA SER A 62 13.22 -2.33 -8.01
C SER A 62 14.16 -2.83 -6.92
N GLY A 63 15.37 -2.29 -6.92
CA GLY A 63 16.39 -2.55 -5.91
C GLY A 63 17.74 -1.96 -6.30
N GLY A 64 18.66 -1.93 -5.35
CA GLY A 64 20.00 -1.36 -5.51
C GLY A 64 20.23 -0.11 -4.67
N VAL A 65 21.41 0.48 -4.81
CA VAL A 65 21.84 1.63 -4.00
C VAL A 65 20.88 2.80 -4.20
N GLY A 66 20.29 3.28 -3.10
CA GLY A 66 19.37 4.43 -3.09
C GLY A 66 17.97 4.14 -3.64
N ARG A 67 17.61 2.87 -3.88
CA ARG A 67 16.27 2.48 -4.36
C ARG A 67 15.60 1.53 -3.40
N LEU A 68 14.35 1.83 -3.06
CA LEU A 68 13.52 0.96 -2.24
C LEU A 68 13.15 -0.29 -3.04
N SER A 69 13.32 -1.46 -2.41
CA SER A 69 12.87 -2.75 -2.94
C SER A 69 11.66 -3.23 -2.15
N VAL A 70 10.88 -4.13 -2.76
CA VAL A 70 9.73 -4.76 -2.08
C VAL A 70 10.19 -5.48 -0.81
N LEU A 71 11.28 -6.25 -0.89
CA LEU A 71 11.81 -7.01 0.26
C LEU A 71 12.25 -6.09 1.40
N LEU A 72 12.93 -4.98 1.09
CA LEU A 72 13.34 -4.01 2.12
C LEU A 72 12.12 -3.33 2.75
N GLY A 73 11.11 -2.97 1.94
CA GLY A 73 9.86 -2.39 2.43
C GLY A 73 9.11 -3.34 3.38
N LEU A 74 8.97 -4.61 3.00
CA LEU A 74 8.30 -5.63 3.83
C LEU A 74 9.08 -5.92 5.11
N TRP A 75 10.40 -6.04 5.03
CA TRP A 75 11.24 -6.22 6.21
C TRP A 75 11.07 -5.06 7.19
N TYR A 76 11.06 -3.81 6.69
CA TYR A 76 10.88 -2.64 7.54
C TYR A 76 9.48 -2.59 8.18
N LEU A 77 8.42 -2.90 7.41
CA LEU A 77 7.06 -3.01 7.97
C LEU A 77 6.97 -4.11 9.03
N GLY A 78 7.62 -5.25 8.81
CA GLY A 78 7.70 -6.34 9.79
C GLY A 78 8.42 -5.92 11.07
N MET A 79 9.52 -5.16 10.95
CA MET A 79 10.22 -4.58 12.10
C MET A 79 9.32 -3.63 12.89
N LEU A 80 8.60 -2.74 12.21
CA LEU A 80 7.64 -1.82 12.85
C LEU A 80 6.50 -2.59 13.55
N ALA A 81 5.95 -3.62 12.90
CA ALA A 81 4.88 -4.43 13.48
C ALA A 81 5.34 -5.26 14.69
N ALA A 82 6.60 -5.71 14.70
CA ALA A 82 7.18 -6.46 15.82
C ALA A 82 7.51 -5.56 17.02
N GLU A 83 7.65 -4.25 16.82
CA GLU A 83 7.92 -3.29 17.88
C GLU A 83 6.62 -2.95 18.64
N SER A 84 6.30 -3.71 19.68
CA SER A 84 4.99 -3.64 20.36
C SER A 84 4.77 -2.43 21.29
N ASN A 85 5.82 -1.65 21.61
CA ASN A 85 5.79 -0.74 22.76
C ASN A 85 6.04 0.74 22.46
N ASN A 86 6.29 1.16 21.20
CA ASN A 86 6.84 2.51 20.99
C ASN A 86 6.41 3.27 19.72
N TRP A 87 5.42 2.81 18.96
CA TRP A 87 4.93 3.57 17.80
C TRP A 87 3.46 3.93 17.94
N SER A 88 3.18 5.23 18.01
CA SER A 88 1.90 5.81 17.61
C SER A 88 2.09 6.49 16.26
N LEU A 89 1.24 6.15 15.28
CA LEU A 89 1.06 6.99 14.10
C LEU A 89 0.23 8.19 14.55
N HIS A 90 0.92 9.25 14.95
CA HIS A 90 0.33 10.51 15.39
C HIS A 90 -0.16 11.37 14.21
#